data_AF-A0A6U0CQF2-F1
#
_entry.id   AF-A0A6U0CQF2-F1
#
_cell.length_a   1.000
_cell.length_b   1.000
_cell.length_c   1.000
_cell.angle_alpha   90.00
_cell.angle_beta   90.00
_cell.angle_gamma   90.00
#
_symmetry.space_group_name_H-M   'P 1'
#
loop_
_entity.id
_entity.type
_entity.pdbx_description
1 polymer ?
#
loop_
_entity_poly.entity_id
_entity_poly.type
_entity_poly.pdbx_seq_one_letter_code
_entity_poly.pdbx_strand_id
1 'polypeptide(L)'
;MARGLSREISKAKGDKKAAAKAKGNKEDLTPAQRAERDAKAMREKAEAKAKAKADLLASGGADAAAQLAEEEKKKAAMRAKQRESKFASANPLLAKKLTGK
;
A
#
# COMPACT_ATOMS: atom_id res chain seq x y z
N MET A 1 -33.51 -9.19 -40.62
CA MET A 1 -33.66 -8.91 -39.17
C MET A 1 -32.33 -8.40 -38.61
N ALA A 2 -32.16 -7.08 -38.53
CA ALA A 2 -30.93 -6.40 -38.06
C ALA A 2 -30.74 -6.36 -36.52
N ARG A 3 -31.27 -7.36 -35.80
CA ARG A 3 -31.36 -7.35 -34.31
C ARG A 3 -30.21 -8.10 -33.60
N GLY A 4 -29.26 -8.67 -34.35
CA GLY A 4 -28.10 -9.41 -33.80
C GLY A 4 -26.84 -8.56 -33.64
N LEU A 5 -26.49 -7.77 -34.67
CA LEU A 5 -25.25 -6.99 -34.73
C LEU A 5 -25.12 -5.97 -33.60
N SER A 6 -26.22 -5.33 -33.17
CA SER A 6 -26.20 -4.34 -32.08
C SER A 6 -25.90 -4.96 -30.72
N ARG A 7 -26.38 -6.18 -30.45
CA ARG A 7 -26.09 -6.91 -29.21
C ARG A 7 -24.64 -7.40 -29.19
N GLU A 8 -24.13 -7.89 -30.31
CA GLU A 8 -22.74 -8.34 -30.45
C GLU A 8 -21.75 -7.18 -30.30
N ILE A 9 -22.02 -6.04 -30.94
CA ILE A 9 -21.22 -4.83 -30.78
C ILE A 9 -21.27 -4.32 -29.33
N SER A 10 -22.42 -4.42 -28.67
CA SER A 10 -22.56 -3.99 -27.27
C SER A 10 -21.79 -4.89 -26.31
N LYS A 11 -21.84 -6.22 -26.50
CA LYS A 11 -21.00 -7.17 -25.76
C LYS A 11 -19.52 -6.91 -25.99
N ALA A 12 -19.09 -6.80 -27.25
CA ALA A 12 -17.69 -6.52 -27.59
C ALA A 12 -17.18 -5.19 -27.02
N LYS A 13 -18.03 -4.14 -26.93
CA LYS A 13 -17.68 -2.89 -26.24
C LYS A 13 -17.61 -3.05 -24.72
N GLY A 14 -18.49 -3.87 -24.13
CA GLY A 14 -18.45 -4.21 -22.70
C GLY A 14 -17.17 -4.94 -22.32
N ASP A 15 -16.82 -5.98 -23.09
CA ASP A 15 -15.63 -6.80 -22.87
C ASP A 15 -14.34 -5.99 -23.03
N LYS A 16 -14.27 -5.11 -24.05
CA LYS A 16 -13.14 -4.18 -24.21
C LYS A 16 -12.99 -3.22 -23.03
N LYS A 17 -14.09 -2.73 -22.45
CA LYS A 17 -14.04 -1.86 -21.26
C LYS A 17 -13.61 -2.63 -20.02
N ALA A 18 -14.06 -3.88 -19.86
CA ALA A 18 -13.63 -4.74 -18.77
C ALA A 18 -12.13 -5.07 -18.88
N ALA A 19 -11.65 -5.43 -20.07
CA ALA A 19 -10.24 -5.68 -20.34
C ALA A 19 -9.37 -4.42 -20.13
N ALA A 20 -9.85 -3.24 -20.52
CA ALA A 20 -9.14 -1.98 -20.27
C ALA A 20 -9.04 -1.64 -18.78
N LYS A 21 -10.07 -1.94 -17.97
CA LYS A 21 -10.03 -1.79 -16.50
C LYS A 21 -9.09 -2.80 -15.83
N ALA A 22 -8.91 -3.97 -16.41
CA ALA A 22 -8.00 -4.99 -15.91
C ALA A 22 -6.53 -4.78 -16.34
N LYS A 23 -6.23 -3.72 -17.12
CA LYS A 23 -4.87 -3.46 -17.63
C LYS A 23 -3.87 -3.32 -16.48
N GLY A 24 -3.02 -4.34 -16.30
CA GLY A 24 -2.00 -4.42 -15.25
C GLY A 24 -2.33 -5.41 -14.11
N ASN A 25 -3.58 -5.85 -13.99
CA ASN A 25 -3.95 -6.91 -13.05
C ASN A 25 -4.02 -8.25 -13.80
N LYS A 26 -2.97 -9.07 -13.69
CA LYS A 26 -2.92 -10.42 -14.28
C LYS A 26 -3.54 -11.50 -13.39
N GLU A 27 -3.99 -11.13 -12.18
CA GLU A 27 -4.64 -12.05 -11.27
C GLU A 27 -6.16 -12.02 -11.46
N ASP A 28 -6.76 -13.21 -11.56
CA ASP A 28 -8.21 -13.43 -11.62
C ASP A 28 -8.89 -13.23 -10.25
N LEU A 29 -8.40 -12.26 -9.47
CA LEU A 29 -8.95 -11.88 -8.18
C LEU A 29 -9.69 -10.56 -8.28
N THR A 30 -10.91 -10.55 -7.76
CA THR A 30 -11.67 -9.32 -7.56
C THR A 30 -10.90 -8.36 -6.64
N PRO A 31 -11.16 -7.05 -6.71
CA PRO A 31 -10.53 -6.09 -5.79
C PRO A 31 -10.69 -6.45 -4.31
N ALA A 32 -11.86 -7.00 -3.92
CA ALA A 32 -12.12 -7.45 -2.56
C ALA A 32 -11.21 -8.61 -2.15
N GLN A 33 -11.09 -9.63 -3.00
CA GLN A 33 -10.22 -10.79 -2.75
C GLN A 33 -8.74 -10.41 -2.70
N ARG A 34 -8.30 -9.45 -3.52
CA ARG A 34 -6.94 -8.91 -3.43
C ARG A 34 -6.71 -8.19 -2.10
N ALA A 35 -7.68 -7.39 -1.65
CA ALA A 35 -7.59 -6.74 -0.34
C ALA A 35 -7.51 -7.75 0.80
N GLU A 36 -8.27 -8.85 0.75
CA GLU A 36 -8.21 -9.95 1.74
C GLU A 36 -6.86 -10.66 1.73
N ARG A 37 -6.34 -11.00 0.54
CA ARG A 37 -5.01 -11.61 0.38
C ARG A 37 -3.92 -10.69 0.92
N ASP A 38 -3.96 -9.42 0.55
CA ASP A 38 -2.97 -8.43 0.98
C ASP A 38 -3.06 -8.20 2.49
N ALA A 39 -4.28 -8.18 3.06
CA ALA A 39 -4.49 -8.11 4.50
C ALA A 39 -3.93 -9.35 5.23
N LYS A 40 -4.13 -10.56 4.68
CA LYS A 40 -3.56 -11.79 5.23
C LYS A 40 -2.03 -11.77 5.19
N ALA A 41 -1.44 -11.41 4.04
CA ALA A 41 0.01 -11.28 3.89
C ALA A 41 0.60 -10.22 4.83
N MET A 42 -0.13 -9.13 5.10
CA MET A 42 0.28 -8.11 6.06
C MET A 42 0.22 -8.60 7.51
N ARG A 43 -0.79 -9.40 7.88
CA ARG A 43 -0.88 -10.03 9.22
C ARG A 43 0.26 -11.02 9.43
N GLU A 44 0.52 -11.90 8.48
CA GLU A 44 1.64 -12.86 8.53
C GLU A 44 2.98 -12.14 8.66
N LYS A 45 3.19 -11.04 7.92
CA LYS A 45 4.40 -10.20 8.05
C LYS A 45 4.48 -9.50 9.41
N ALA A 46 3.35 -9.07 9.98
CA ALA A 46 3.32 -8.45 11.29
C ALA A 46 3.67 -9.48 12.38
N GLU A 47 3.12 -10.68 12.30
CA GLU A 47 3.41 -11.81 13.20
C GLU A 47 4.86 -12.26 13.09
N ALA A 48 5.41 -12.41 11.88
CA ALA A 48 6.82 -12.74 11.67
C ALA A 48 7.76 -11.69 12.27
N LYS A 49 7.44 -10.40 12.14
CA LYS A 49 8.22 -9.31 12.75
C LYS A 49 8.08 -9.29 14.27
N ALA A 50 6.88 -9.56 14.79
CA ALA A 50 6.66 -9.66 16.23
C ALA A 50 7.46 -10.82 16.83
N LYS A 51 7.47 -11.97 16.15
CA LYS A 51 8.26 -13.13 16.54
C LYS A 51 9.76 -12.84 16.48
N ALA A 52 10.26 -12.27 15.38
CA ALA A 52 11.66 -11.87 15.26
C ALA A 52 12.07 -10.84 16.33
N LYS A 53 11.20 -9.90 16.68
CA LYS A 53 11.44 -8.94 17.77
C LYS A 53 11.47 -9.64 19.14
N ALA A 54 10.58 -10.60 19.37
CA ALA A 54 10.56 -11.40 20.59
C ALA A 54 11.80 -12.30 20.70
N ASP A 55 12.20 -12.95 19.61
CA ASP A 55 13.40 -13.78 19.53
C ASP A 55 14.67 -12.94 19.76
N LEU A 56 14.74 -11.72 19.20
CA LEU A 56 15.85 -10.78 19.44
C LEU A 56 15.92 -10.30 20.90
N LEU A 57 14.77 -10.02 21.51
CA LEU A 57 14.69 -9.69 22.94
C LEU A 57 15.13 -10.88 23.82
N ALA A 58 14.74 -12.10 23.43
CA ALA A 58 15.06 -13.33 24.14
C ALA A 58 16.52 -13.77 23.96
N SER A 59 17.15 -13.50 22.81
CA SER A 59 18.55 -13.86 22.51
C SER A 59 19.58 -12.98 23.21
N GLY A 60 19.15 -11.89 23.87
CA GLY A 60 19.87 -11.30 24.99
C GLY A 60 20.68 -10.04 24.69
N GLY A 61 20.61 -9.10 25.65
CA GLY A 61 21.54 -7.98 25.83
C GLY A 61 20.92 -6.59 25.67
N ALA A 62 21.40 -5.62 26.45
CA ALA A 62 21.02 -4.20 26.35
C ALA A 62 21.17 -3.64 24.92
N ASP A 63 22.08 -4.21 24.13
CA ASP A 63 22.30 -3.89 22.72
C ASP A 63 21.09 -4.24 21.83
N ALA A 64 20.37 -5.33 22.10
CA ALA A 64 19.17 -5.69 21.34
C ALA A 64 18.02 -4.69 21.56
N ALA A 65 17.87 -4.22 22.80
CA ALA A 65 16.91 -3.17 23.14
C ALA A 65 17.31 -1.81 22.52
N ALA A 66 18.60 -1.47 22.52
CA ALA A 66 19.12 -0.26 21.89
C ALA A 66 18.90 -0.25 20.36
N GLN A 67 19.16 -1.38 19.68
CA GLN A 67 18.93 -1.52 18.24
C GLN A 67 17.45 -1.33 17.87
N LEU A 68 16.53 -1.90 18.65
CA LEU A 68 15.09 -1.73 18.42
C LEU A 68 14.63 -0.29 18.64
N ALA A 69 15.18 0.40 19.66
CA ALA A 69 14.87 1.80 19.91
C ALA A 69 15.39 2.72 18.79
N GLU A 70 16.58 2.45 18.25
CA GLU A 70 17.12 3.19 17.11
C GLU A 70 16.31 2.97 15.82
N GLU A 71 15.94 1.72 15.52
CA GLU A 71 15.08 1.42 14.38
C GLU A 71 13.72 2.11 14.50
N GLU A 72 13.13 2.15 15.69
CA GLU A 72 11.87 2.83 15.93
C GLU A 72 11.99 4.35 15.74
N LYS A 73 13.07 4.97 16.21
CA LYS A 73 13.38 6.39 15.96
C LYS A 73 13.55 6.68 14.47
N LYS A 74 14.31 5.86 13.74
CA LYS A 74 14.50 6.01 12.27
C LYS A 74 13.16 5.89 11.55
N LYS A 75 12.32 4.93 11.94
CA LYS A 75 10.99 4.73 11.37
C LYS A 75 10.03 5.88 11.69
N ALA A 76 10.09 6.44 12.90
CA ALA A 76 9.33 7.61 13.29
C ALA A 76 9.75 8.85 12.47
N ALA A 77 11.06 9.10 12.31
CA ALA A 77 11.58 10.20 11.51
C ALA A 77 11.17 10.09 10.04
N MET A 78 11.23 8.88 9.46
CA MET A 78 10.76 8.63 8.09
C MET A 78 9.26 8.89 7.96
N ARG A 79 8.45 8.50 8.94
CA ARG A 79 7.01 8.79 8.94
C ARG A 79 6.71 10.28 9.09
N ALA A 80 7.47 11.01 9.89
CA ALA A 80 7.35 12.46 10.01
C ALA A 80 7.63 13.15 8.66
N LYS A 81 8.75 12.81 8.01
CA LYS A 81 9.09 13.31 6.66
C LYS A 81 8.01 12.99 5.62
N GLN A 82 7.44 11.78 5.66
CA GLN A 82 6.34 11.41 4.76
C GLN A 82 5.05 12.19 5.05
N ARG A 83 4.78 12.50 6.31
CA ARG A 83 3.63 13.36 6.68
C ARG A 83 3.83 14.78 6.17
N GLU A 84 5.02 15.34 6.35
CA GLU A 84 5.38 16.66 5.86
C GLU A 84 5.32 16.74 4.34
N SER A 85 5.86 15.74 3.63
CA SER A 85 5.82 15.73 2.16
C SER A 85 4.40 15.58 1.63
N LYS A 86 3.56 14.76 2.26
CA LYS A 86 2.13 14.65 1.93
C LYS A 86 1.37 15.93 2.23
N PHE A 87 1.66 16.58 3.35
CA PHE A 87 1.07 17.87 3.68
C PHE A 87 1.46 18.93 2.65
N ALA A 88 2.73 18.97 2.26
CA ALA A 88 3.24 19.91 1.27
C ALA A 88 2.66 19.66 -0.14
N SER A 89 2.48 18.40 -0.54
CA SER A 89 1.88 18.06 -1.83
C SER A 89 0.38 18.33 -1.86
N ALA A 90 -0.34 18.09 -0.76
CA ALA A 90 -1.76 18.37 -0.65
C ALA A 90 -2.05 19.87 -0.50
N ASN A 91 -1.15 20.63 0.13
CA ASN A 91 -1.33 22.05 0.44
C ASN A 91 -0.10 22.89 0.04
N PRO A 92 0.21 23.00 -1.27
CA PRO A 92 1.44 23.62 -1.73
C PRO A 92 1.56 25.11 -1.38
N LEU A 93 0.44 25.85 -1.35
CA LEU A 93 0.44 27.27 -0.98
C LEU A 93 0.70 27.49 0.52
N LEU A 94 0.11 26.65 1.39
CA LEU A 94 0.35 26.72 2.82
C LEU A 94 1.78 26.27 3.15
N ALA A 95 2.28 25.24 2.46
CA ALA A 95 3.66 24.79 2.61
C ALA A 95 4.68 25.86 2.20
N LYS A 96 4.48 26.57 1.07
CA LYS A 96 5.32 27.71 0.68
C LYS A 96 5.33 28.84 1.71
N LYS A 97 4.14 29.19 2.23
CA LYS A 97 4.02 30.21 3.29
C LYS A 97 4.75 29.82 4.58
N LEU A 98 4.73 28.54 4.95
CA LEU A 98 5.41 28.01 6.14
C LEU A 98 6.92 27.90 5.96
N THR A 99 7.41 27.66 4.74
CA THR A 99 8.85 27.54 4.46
C THR A 99 9.51 28.86 4.06
N GLY A 100 8.74 29.94 3.91
CA GLY A 100 9.23 31.29 3.61
C GLY A 100 9.93 31.41 2.25
N LYS A 101 9.72 30.45 1.34
CA LYS A 101 10.29 30.41 -0.02
C LYS A 101 9.24 30.64 -1.09
#